data_AF-A0A7C5N7E2-F1
#
_entry.id   AF-A0A7C5N7E2-F1
#
_cell.length_a   1.000
_cell.length_b   1.000
_cell.length_c   1.000
_cell.angle_alpha   90.00
_cell.angle_beta   90.00
_cell.angle_gamma   90.00
#
_symmetry.space_group_name_H-M   'P 1'
#
loop_
_entity.id
_entity.type
_entity.pdbx_description
1 polymer ?
#
loop_
_entity_poly.entity_id
_entity_poly.type
_entity_poly.pdbx_seq_one_letter_code
_entity_poly.pdbx_strand_id
1 'polypeptide(L)'
;HQPRLDWMMWFVPTQHPVQLFWFGEFMYSLERGSKPVLELLEYNPFPQEPPKYLRVTAWRYRFTTPDERARTGDWWKREYLGVFPMVPPRRP
;
A
#
# COMPACT_ATOMS: atom_id res chain seq x y z
N HIS A 1 1.95 -10.40 20.38
CA HIS A 1 2.11 -9.19 19.55
C HIS A 1 2.13 -9.65 18.10
N GLN A 2 1.23 -9.19 17.24
CA GLN A 2 1.21 -9.54 15.82
C GLN A 2 1.31 -8.24 15.00
N PRO A 3 2.52 -7.66 14.85
CA PRO A 3 2.72 -6.50 13.97
C PRO A 3 2.66 -6.97 12.52
N ARG A 4 1.46 -7.35 12.09
CA ARG A 4 1.17 -7.76 10.73
C ARG A 4 1.16 -6.51 9.87
N LEU A 5 2.13 -6.39 8.97
CA LEU A 5 2.28 -5.23 8.11
C LEU A 5 1.00 -4.97 7.31
N ASP A 6 0.33 -6.02 6.82
CA ASP A 6 -0.97 -5.97 6.15
C ASP A 6 -2.04 -5.29 7.01
N TRP A 7 -2.09 -5.62 8.31
CA TRP A 7 -3.02 -5.01 9.25
C TRP A 7 -2.71 -3.53 9.48
N MET A 8 -1.44 -3.17 9.64
CA MET A 8 -1.04 -1.77 9.78
C MET A 8 -1.35 -0.97 8.50
N MET A 9 -1.07 -1.55 7.33
CA MET A 9 -1.34 -0.97 6.01
C MET A 9 -2.82 -0.67 5.79
N TRP A 10 -3.73 -1.41 6.44
CA TRP A 10 -5.17 -1.12 6.41
C TRP A 10 -5.48 0.31 6.89
N PHE A 11 -4.70 0.87 7.82
CA PHE A 11 -4.95 2.18 8.40
C PHE A 11 -4.25 3.33 7.65
N VAL A 12 -3.22 3.06 6.83
CA VAL A 12 -2.49 4.09 6.07
C VAL A 12 -3.40 4.99 5.22
N PRO A 13 -4.43 4.46 4.51
CA PRO A 13 -5.33 5.30 3.72
C PRO A 13 -6.13 6.32 4.52
N THR A 14 -6.27 6.17 5.85
CA THR A 14 -6.92 7.16 6.72
C THR A 14 -6.10 8.44 6.86
N GLN A 15 -4.81 8.40 6.53
CA GLN A 15 -3.86 9.50 6.66
C GLN A 15 -3.78 10.10 8.08
N HIS A 16 -4.14 9.33 9.11
CA HIS A 16 -3.94 9.75 10.49
C HIS A 16 -2.43 9.97 10.74
N PRO A 17 -2.00 11.03 11.45
CA PRO A 17 -0.57 11.36 11.60
C PRO A 17 0.30 10.20 12.08
N VAL A 18 -0.19 9.42 13.05
CA VAL A 18 0.51 8.21 13.55
C VAL A 18 0.74 7.18 12.44
N GLN A 19 -0.23 7.01 11.53
CA GLN A 19 -0.13 6.05 10.43
C GLN A 19 0.82 6.55 9.34
N LEU A 20 0.79 7.85 9.05
CA LEU A 20 1.73 8.46 8.11
C LEU A 20 3.17 8.41 8.60
N PHE A 21 3.39 8.56 9.91
CA PHE A 21 4.73 8.53 10.49
C PHE A 21 5.42 7.18 10.28
N TRP A 22 4.84 6.08 10.78
CA TRP A 22 5.49 4.77 10.62
C TRP A 22 5.56 4.34 9.15
N PHE A 23 4.56 4.70 8.34
CA PHE A 23 4.58 4.38 6.91
C PHE A 23 5.70 5.13 6.19
N GLY A 24 5.95 6.40 6.55
CA GLY A 24 7.10 7.17 6.07
C GLY A 24 8.43 6.52 6.42
N GLU A 25 8.61 6.11 7.68
CA GLU A 25 9.82 5.40 8.13
C GLU A 25 10.00 4.05 7.42
N PHE A 26 8.91 3.33 7.16
CA PHE A 26 8.93 2.12 6.38
C PHE A 26 9.39 2.40 4.94
N MET A 27 8.81 3.40 4.27
CA MET A 27 9.19 3.80 2.91
C MET A 27 10.66 4.24 2.83
N TYR A 28 11.14 5.05 3.79
CA TYR A 28 12.53 5.44 3.88
C TYR A 28 13.45 4.23 4.07
N SER A 29 13.05 3.27 4.91
CA SER A 29 13.80 2.04 5.11
C SER A 29 13.90 1.18 3.85
N LEU A 30 12.83 1.12 3.04
CA LEU A 30 12.84 0.46 1.73
C LEU A 30 13.79 1.15 0.76
N GLU A 31 13.71 2.48 0.67
CA GLU A 31 14.57 3.30 -0.20
C GLU A 31 16.06 3.12 0.13
N ARG A 32 16.39 2.97 1.41
CA ARG A 32 17.76 2.75 1.89
C ARG A 32 18.20 1.28 1.85
N GLY A 33 17.32 0.36 1.51
CA GLY A 33 17.60 -1.08 1.54
C GLY A 33 17.94 -1.60 2.93
N SER A 34 17.24 -1.11 3.95
CA SER A 34 17.48 -1.48 5.35
C SER A 34 17.27 -2.98 5.56
N LYS A 35 18.37 -3.73 5.71
CA LYS A 35 18.34 -5.19 5.90
C LYS A 35 17.41 -5.63 7.04
N PRO A 36 17.42 -5.02 8.24
CA PRO A 36 16.51 -5.41 9.32
C PRO A 36 15.03 -5.24 8.98
N VAL A 37 14.66 -4.30 8.10
CA VAL A 37 13.27 -4.10 7.67
C VAL A 37 12.91 -5.04 6.53
N LEU A 38 13.83 -5.23 5.57
CA LEU A 38 13.61 -6.14 4.45
C LEU A 38 13.44 -7.60 4.90
N GLU A 39 14.13 -8.02 5.96
CA GLU A 39 13.98 -9.36 6.56
C GLU A 39 12.61 -9.59 7.24
N LEU A 40 11.82 -8.53 7.48
CA LEU A 40 10.44 -8.64 7.98
C LEU A 40 9.42 -8.87 6.86
N LEU A 41 9.82 -8.68 5.60
CA LEU A 41 8.95 -8.92 4.44
C LEU A 41 9.04 -10.38 4.02
N GLU A 42 7.93 -10.94 3.54
CA GLU A 42 7.91 -12.30 2.97
C GLU A 42 8.88 -12.43 1.79
N TYR A 43 9.04 -11.36 0.98
CA TYR A 43 10.05 -11.27 -0.06
C TYR A 43 10.63 -9.85 -0.14
N ASN A 44 11.91 -9.75 -0.52
CA ASN A 44 12.54 -8.47 -0.82
C ASN A 44 12.23 -8.04 -2.28
N PRO A 45 11.50 -6.93 -2.51
CA PRO A 45 11.18 -6.44 -3.85
C PRO A 45 12.37 -5.83 -4.60
N PHE A 46 13.50 -5.60 -3.93
CA PHE A 46 14.70 -4.96 -4.48
C PHE A 46 15.95 -5.83 -4.22
N PRO A 47 16.06 -7.01 -4.86
CA PRO A 47 17.10 -7.98 -4.51
C PRO A 47 18.51 -7.61 -5.00
N GLN A 48 18.64 -6.76 -6.02
CA GLN A 48 19.94 -6.35 -6.56
C GLN A 48 20.50 -5.12 -5.84
N GLU A 49 19.71 -4.05 -5.75
CA GLU A 49 20.09 -2.80 -5.11
C GLU A 49 18.84 -2.04 -4.62
N PRO A 50 18.96 -1.16 -3.62
CA PRO A 50 17.83 -0.35 -3.15
C PRO A 50 17.31 0.59 -4.25
N PRO A 51 16.00 0.87 -4.28
CA PRO A 51 15.42 1.71 -5.31
C PRO A 51 15.81 3.17 -5.10
N LYS A 52 16.10 3.88 -6.20
CA LYS A 52 16.41 5.33 -6.15
C LYS A 52 15.21 6.19 -5.77
N TYR A 53 14.01 5.75 -6.13
CA TYR A 53 12.77 6.45 -5.85
C TYR A 53 11.66 5.44 -5.57
N LEU A 54 10.77 5.79 -4.64
CA LEU A 54 9.54 5.06 -4.38
C LEU A 54 8.35 5.93 -4.72
N ARG A 55 7.34 5.33 -5.36
CA ARG A 55 6.06 6.00 -5.67
C ARG A 55 4.91 5.17 -5.13
N VAL A 56 4.07 5.79 -4.31
CA VAL A 56 2.88 5.16 -3.75
C VAL A 56 1.64 5.66 -4.50
N THR A 57 0.93 4.75 -5.15
CA THR A 57 -0.32 5.06 -5.87
C THR A 57 -1.52 4.57 -5.07
N ALA A 58 -2.53 5.42 -4.90
CA ALA A 58 -3.78 5.05 -4.25
C ALA A 58 -4.84 4.64 -5.27
N TRP A 59 -5.55 3.56 -4.95
CA TRP A 59 -6.64 3.03 -5.75
C TRP A 59 -7.84 2.73 -4.85
N ARG A 60 -9.05 3.04 -5.32
CA ARG A 60 -10.29 2.62 -4.69
C ARG A 60 -10.79 1.36 -5.39
N TYR A 61 -11.10 0.34 -4.60
CA TYR A 61 -11.70 -0.89 -5.10
C TYR A 61 -13.17 -0.97 -4.68
N ARG A 62 -14.03 -1.41 -5.60
CA ARG A 62 -15.41 -1.78 -5.32
C ARG A 62 -15.69 -3.14 -5.95
N PHE A 63 -16.56 -3.93 -5.36
CA PHE A 63 -17.01 -5.16 -5.99
C PHE A 63 -17.68 -4.86 -7.34
N THR A 64 -17.49 -5.75 -8.29
CA THR A 64 -18.30 -5.81 -9.50
C THR A 64 -19.73 -6.26 -9.18
N THR A 65 -20.70 -5.84 -9.98
CA THR A 65 -22.03 -6.47 -9.97
C THR A 65 -21.97 -7.88 -10.57
N PRO A 66 -22.97 -8.74 -10.36
CA PRO A 66 -23.05 -10.05 -11.01
C PRO A 66 -22.94 -9.97 -12.54
N ASP A 67 -23.61 -9.00 -13.18
CA ASP A 67 -23.56 -8.80 -14.63
C ASP A 67 -22.21 -8.28 -15.13
N GLU A 68 -21.53 -7.45 -14.34
CA GLU A 68 -20.17 -7.02 -14.63
C GLU A 68 -19.22 -8.22 -14.57
N ARG A 69 -19.30 -9.02 -13.50
CA ARG A 69 -18.48 -10.22 -13.32
C ARG A 69 -18.76 -11.30 -14.35
N ALA A 70 -20.02 -11.53 -14.73
CA ALA A 70 -20.37 -12.50 -15.76
C ALA A 70 -19.76 -12.12 -17.13
N ARG A 71 -19.62 -10.82 -17.41
CA ARG A 71 -19.04 -10.32 -18.66
C ARG A 71 -17.52 -10.25 -18.66
N THR A 72 -16.90 -9.82 -17.56
CA THR A 72 -15.44 -9.57 -17.53
C THR A 72 -14.66 -10.62 -16.76
N GLY A 73 -15.30 -11.40 -15.91
CA GLY A 73 -14.66 -12.34 -14.98
C GLY A 73 -14.04 -11.67 -13.74
N ASP A 74 -13.99 -10.34 -13.71
CA ASP A 74 -13.35 -9.60 -12.61
C ASP A 74 -14.20 -9.65 -11.34
N TRP A 75 -13.53 -9.68 -10.19
CA TRP A 75 -14.18 -9.55 -8.88
C TRP A 75 -14.31 -8.09 -8.41
N TRP A 76 -13.43 -7.23 -8.91
CA TRP A 76 -13.29 -5.87 -8.44
C TRP A 76 -13.16 -4.90 -9.61
N LYS A 77 -13.78 -3.73 -9.46
CA LYS A 77 -13.44 -2.55 -10.25
C LYS A 77 -12.53 -1.66 -9.42
N ARG A 78 -11.51 -1.12 -10.08
CA ARG A 78 -10.53 -0.21 -9.49
C ARG A 78 -10.62 1.18 -10.10
N GLU A 79 -10.50 2.20 -9.27
CA GLU A 79 -10.46 3.61 -9.63
C GLU A 79 -9.13 4.18 -9.13
N TYR A 80 -8.33 4.77 -10.03
CA TYR A 80 -7.08 5.43 -9.63
C TYR A 80 -7.42 6.76 -8.95
N LEU A 81 -6.95 6.96 -7.72
CA LEU A 81 -7.21 8.18 -6.96
C LEU A 81 -6.10 9.23 -7.08
N GLY A 82 -4.87 8.80 -7.40
CA GLY A 82 -3.70 9.68 -7.45
C GLY A 82 -2.49 9.14 -6.72
N VAL A 83 -1.49 10.01 -6.55
CA VAL A 83 -0.27 9.72 -5.78
C VAL A 83 -0.54 9.97 -4.31
N PHE A 84 -0.27 8.99 -3.44
CA PHE A 84 -0.39 9.14 -2.00
C PHE A 84 0.76 10.00 -1.44
N PRO A 85 0.53 10.88 -0.44
CA PRO A 85 -0.72 11.13 0.29
C PRO A 85 -1.61 12.22 -0.33
N MET A 86 -1.36 12.67 -1.56
CA MET A 86 -2.11 13.71 -2.27
C MET A 86 -3.49 13.22 -2.79
N VAL A 87 -4.20 12.46 -1.98
CA VAL A 87 -5.54 11.92 -2.26
C VAL A 87 -6.45 12.15 -1.05
N PRO A 88 -7.79 12.15 -1.21
CA PRO A 88 -8.68 12.26 -0.06
C PRO A 88 -8.46 11.13 0.96
N PRO A 89 -8.37 11.42 2.27
CA PRO A 89 -8.28 10.41 3.30
C PRO A 89 -9.48 9.45 3.25
N ARG A 90 -9.23 8.15 3.45
CA ARG A 90 -10.29 7.15 3.62
C ARG A 90 -11.05 7.47 4.90
N ARG A 91 -12.30 7.89 4.75
CA ARG A 91 -13.25 7.98 5.87
C ARG A 91 -13.92 6.62 6.06
N PRO A 92 -14.13 6.17 7.32
CA PRO A 92 -14.92 4.99 7.60
C PRO A 92 -16.37 5.17 7.14
#